data_AF-A0A915PGV3-F1
#
_entry.id   AF-A0A915PGV3-F1
#
_cell.length_a   1.000
_cell.length_b   1.000
_cell.length_c   1.000
_cell.angle_alpha   90.00
_cell.angle_beta   90.00
_cell.angle_gamma   90.00
#
_symmetry.space_group_name_H-M   'P 1'
#
loop_
_entity.id
_entity.type
_entity.pdbx_description
1 polymer ?
#
loop_
_entity_poly.entity_id
_entity_poly.type
_entity_poly.pdbx_seq_one_letter_code
_entity_poly.pdbx_strand_id
1 'polypeptide(L)'
;MLWKSARWKYHFYSLVFTILVLHPCLSDSDQKTNLFDENDSRSRLVMLNGNMYFHAARQKNISFIPGIGGSIYFGDKDLALLPDMSRVRQLVKMADLLKQQIKLKSSDIAALNRKEVRGASEGVHLYGVKQ
;
A
#
# COMPACT_ATOMS: atom_id res chain seq x y z
N MET A 1 -15.98 61.29 45.48
CA MET A 1 -15.32 61.46 44.16
C MET A 1 -14.41 60.26 43.89
N LEU A 2 -14.96 59.06 43.62
CA LEU A 2 -14.19 57.80 43.57
C LEU A 2 -14.73 56.82 42.51
N TRP A 3 -15.12 57.32 41.33
CA TRP A 3 -15.72 56.50 40.26
C TRP A 3 -15.01 56.61 38.90
N LYS A 4 -13.85 57.26 38.85
CA LYS A 4 -13.08 57.43 37.60
C LYS A 4 -11.95 56.41 37.40
N SER A 5 -11.53 55.68 38.45
CA SER A 5 -10.38 54.76 38.38
C SER A 5 -10.69 53.38 37.76
N ALA A 6 -11.97 52.97 37.71
CA ALA A 6 -12.36 51.65 37.23
C ALA A 6 -12.39 51.51 35.69
N ARG A 7 -12.53 52.62 34.95
CA ARG A 7 -12.73 52.57 33.49
C ARG A 7 -11.47 52.19 32.72
N TRP A 8 -10.29 52.61 33.18
CA TRP A 8 -9.03 52.31 32.49
C TRP A 8 -8.68 50.82 32.53
N LYS A 9 -8.99 50.14 33.64
CA LYS A 9 -8.81 48.69 33.75
C LYS A 9 -9.66 47.94 32.71
N TYR A 10 -10.89 48.38 32.49
CA TYR A 10 -11.76 47.78 31.47
C TYR A 10 -11.20 47.95 30.05
N HIS A 11 -10.66 49.13 29.72
CA HIS A 11 -10.00 49.34 28.44
C HIS A 11 -8.73 48.50 28.27
N PHE A 12 -7.97 48.30 29.35
CA PHE A 12 -6.80 47.43 29.34
C PHE A 12 -7.17 45.96 29.14
N TYR A 13 -8.17 45.45 29.86
CA TYR A 13 -8.66 44.08 29.67
C TYR A 13 -9.30 43.89 28.28
N SER A 14 -10.03 44.89 27.78
CA SER A 14 -10.59 44.86 26.43
C SER A 14 -9.50 44.85 25.36
N LEU A 15 -8.40 45.59 25.54
CA LEU A 15 -7.25 45.61 24.64
C LEU A 15 -6.51 44.27 24.64
N VAL A 16 -6.29 43.69 25.82
CA VAL A 16 -5.67 42.37 25.96
C VAL A 16 -6.55 41.28 25.33
N PHE A 17 -7.88 41.38 25.50
CA PHE A 17 -8.82 40.46 24.88
C PHE A 17 -8.86 40.60 23.36
N THR A 18 -8.84 41.81 22.80
CA THR A 18 -8.73 41.98 21.35
C THR A 18 -7.39 41.50 20.82
N ILE A 19 -6.28 41.67 21.53
CA ILE A 19 -4.98 41.11 21.10
C ILE A 19 -5.01 39.58 21.11
N LEU A 20 -5.64 38.95 22.10
CA LEU A 20 -5.74 37.49 22.20
C LEU A 20 -6.74 36.86 21.22
N VAL A 21 -7.85 37.56 20.91
CA VAL A 21 -8.90 37.08 20.00
C VAL A 21 -8.61 37.44 18.54
N LEU A 22 -7.91 38.55 18.29
CA LEU A 22 -7.51 38.99 16.95
C LEU A 22 -6.06 38.62 16.61
N HIS A 23 -5.31 37.94 17.47
CA HIS A 23 -4.22 37.12 16.95
C HIS A 23 -4.90 36.10 16.06
N PRO A 24 -4.76 36.20 14.72
CA PRO A 24 -5.03 35.03 13.92
C PRO A 24 -4.16 33.96 14.58
N CYS A 25 -4.71 32.79 14.88
CA CYS A 25 -3.87 31.62 14.88
C CYS A 25 -3.07 31.74 13.59
N LEU A 26 -1.81 32.16 13.68
CA LEU A 26 -0.84 31.94 12.64
C LEU A 26 -0.84 30.42 12.57
N SER A 27 -1.70 29.89 11.71
CA SER A 27 -1.61 28.54 11.23
C SER A 27 -0.18 28.47 10.76
N ASP A 28 0.59 27.64 11.47
CA ASP A 28 1.99 27.46 11.20
C ASP A 28 2.12 27.31 9.69
N SER A 29 2.94 28.21 9.18
CA SER A 29 3.30 28.45 7.79
C SER A 29 3.04 27.27 6.86
N ASP A 30 2.70 27.55 5.61
CA ASP A 30 2.94 26.70 4.44
C ASP A 30 4.43 26.31 4.28
N GLN A 31 5.14 25.98 5.37
CA GLN A 31 6.24 25.05 5.33
C GLN A 31 5.70 23.83 4.62
N LYS A 32 6.06 23.76 3.34
CA LYS A 32 6.16 22.55 2.55
C LYS A 32 7.06 21.61 3.35
N THR A 33 6.50 20.96 4.37
CA THR A 33 7.16 19.92 5.12
C THR A 33 7.50 18.90 4.07
N ASN A 34 8.79 18.71 3.81
CA ASN A 34 9.24 17.72 2.86
C ASN A 34 8.96 16.36 3.52
N LEU A 35 7.72 15.88 3.38
CA LEU A 35 7.16 14.76 4.12
C LEU A 35 7.99 13.49 3.90
N PHE A 36 8.73 13.45 2.80
CA PHE A 36 9.58 12.35 2.37
C PHE A 36 11.07 12.71 2.39
N ASP A 37 11.50 13.65 3.24
CA ASP A 37 12.93 13.84 3.49
C ASP A 37 13.51 12.58 4.15
N GLU A 38 14.32 11.84 3.39
CA GLU A 38 14.98 10.61 3.84
C GLU A 38 16.05 10.88 4.91
N ASN A 39 16.50 12.13 5.06
CA ASN A 39 17.44 12.53 6.09
C ASN A 39 16.76 13.00 7.37
N ASP A 40 15.42 12.98 7.41
CA ASP A 40 14.69 13.39 8.59
C ASP A 40 14.98 12.44 9.76
N SER A 41 15.33 13.02 10.90
CA SER A 41 15.67 12.31 12.13
C SER A 41 14.43 12.03 12.99
N ARG A 42 13.30 12.69 12.70
CA ARG A 42 12.10 12.67 13.53
C ARG A 42 10.95 11.93 12.87
N SER A 43 10.40 10.94 13.58
CA SER A 43 9.16 10.29 13.19
C SER A 43 7.97 11.15 13.60
N ARG A 44 6.95 11.23 12.74
CA ARG A 44 5.78 12.10 12.95
C ARG A 44 4.53 11.53 12.30
N LEU A 45 3.38 11.92 12.84
CA LEU A 45 2.07 11.78 12.21
C LEU A 45 1.66 13.14 11.68
N VAL A 46 1.30 13.23 10.40
CA VAL A 46 0.94 14.48 9.72
C VAL A 46 -0.39 14.33 9.02
N MET A 47 -1.23 15.36 9.05
CA MET A 47 -2.46 15.43 8.25
C MET A 47 -2.27 16.45 7.12
N LEU A 48 -2.40 16.02 5.87
CA LEU A 48 -2.30 16.89 4.69
C LEU A 48 -3.47 16.59 3.74
N ASN A 49 -4.23 17.62 3.37
CA ASN A 49 -5.38 17.51 2.45
C ASN A 49 -6.38 16.40 2.86
N GLY A 50 -6.64 16.26 4.17
CA GLY A 50 -7.54 15.24 4.72
C GLY A 50 -6.96 13.83 4.82
N ASN A 51 -5.72 13.61 4.35
CA ASN A 51 -5.03 12.33 4.47
C ASN A 51 -4.11 12.32 5.69
N MET A 52 -4.06 11.20 6.42
CA MET A 52 -3.11 10.97 7.50
C MET A 52 -1.88 10.22 6.98
N TYR A 53 -0.70 10.74 7.31
CA TYR A 53 0.59 10.16 6.94
C TYR A 53 1.38 9.81 8.19
N PHE A 54 1.90 8.58 8.23
CA PHE A 54 2.88 8.15 9.20
C PHE A 54 4.26 8.22 8.54
N HIS A 55 5.10 9.14 9.00
CA HIS A 55 6.47 9.27 8.53
C HIS A 55 7.42 8.61 9.53
N ALA A 56 8.11 7.55 9.07
CA ALA A 56 9.20 6.94 9.80
C ALA A 56 10.48 7.74 9.52
N ALA A 57 11.25 8.03 10.56
CA ALA A 57 12.52 8.72 10.38
C ALA A 57 13.55 7.76 9.75
N ARG A 58 14.68 8.32 9.32
CA ARG A 58 15.84 7.54 8.88
C ARG A 58 16.17 6.43 9.89
N GLN A 59 16.29 5.20 9.38
CA GLN A 59 16.60 3.99 10.17
C GLN A 59 15.60 3.69 11.30
N LYS A 60 14.37 4.19 11.22
CA LYS A 60 13.28 3.84 12.14
C LYS A 60 12.17 3.14 11.38
N ASN A 61 11.38 2.34 12.10
CA ASN A 61 10.22 1.66 11.57
C ASN A 61 8.95 2.23 12.22
N ILE A 62 7.83 2.10 11.52
CA ILE A 62 6.49 2.25 12.11
C ILE A 62 5.96 0.85 12.36
N SER A 63 5.62 0.58 13.62
CA SER A 63 5.04 -0.71 14.02
C SER A 63 3.70 -0.46 14.69
N PHE A 64 2.68 -1.20 14.25
CA PHE A 64 1.38 -1.24 14.91
C PHE A 64 1.25 -2.60 15.58
N ILE A 65 1.22 -2.60 16.92
CA ILE A 65 1.16 -3.82 17.72
C ILE A 65 -0.14 -3.77 18.52
N PRO A 66 -1.14 -4.60 18.19
CA PRO A 66 -2.35 -4.66 18.98
C PRO A 66 -2.04 -5.29 20.34
N GLY A 67 -2.75 -4.83 21.38
CA GLY A 67 -2.69 -5.45 22.70
C GLY A 67 -3.32 -6.85 22.72
N ILE A 68 -3.31 -7.50 23.87
CA ILE A 68 -3.99 -8.80 24.06
C ILE A 68 -5.48 -8.62 23.76
N GLY A 69 -6.01 -9.40 22.82
CA GLY A 69 -7.40 -9.28 22.36
C GLY A 69 -7.69 -8.07 21.47
N GLY A 70 -6.67 -7.28 21.09
CA GLY A 70 -6.79 -6.21 20.12
C GLY A 70 -6.65 -6.73 18.69
N SER A 71 -7.33 -6.05 17.76
CA SER A 71 -7.23 -6.29 16.31
C SER A 71 -6.93 -4.98 15.59
N ILE A 72 -6.28 -5.08 14.43
CA ILE A 72 -6.03 -3.94 13.54
C ILE A 72 -6.85 -4.15 12.27
N TYR A 73 -7.63 -3.14 11.89
CA TYR A 73 -8.47 -3.20 10.70
C TYR A 73 -8.01 -2.21 9.65
N PHE A 74 -8.11 -2.61 8.37
CA PHE A 74 -8.00 -1.71 7.23
C PHE A 74 -9.36 -1.68 6.51
N GLY A 75 -10.09 -0.58 6.69
CA GLY A 75 -11.51 -0.50 6.32
C GLY A 75 -12.33 -1.48 7.16
N ASP A 76 -13.00 -2.42 6.50
CA ASP A 76 -13.81 -3.48 7.12
C ASP A 76 -13.04 -4.79 7.32
N LYS A 77 -11.73 -4.84 7.03
CA LYS A 77 -10.92 -6.07 7.04
C LYS A 77 -9.99 -6.14 8.23
N ASP A 78 -10.07 -7.23 9.00
CA ASP A 78 -9.08 -7.55 10.03
C ASP A 78 -7.77 -7.99 9.37
N LEU A 79 -6.67 -7.29 9.67
CA LEU A 79 -5.35 -7.60 9.14
C LEU A 79 -4.85 -8.97 9.58
N ALA A 80 -5.30 -9.50 10.73
CA ALA A 80 -4.93 -10.83 11.21
C ALA A 80 -5.47 -11.96 10.31
N LEU A 81 -6.52 -11.68 9.53
CA LEU A 81 -7.14 -12.63 8.61
C LEU A 81 -6.54 -12.59 7.21
N LEU A 82 -5.67 -11.60 6.92
CA LEU A 82 -5.03 -11.51 5.61
C LEU A 82 -4.07 -12.69 5.42
N PRO A 83 -4.00 -13.25 4.21
CA PRO A 83 -3.08 -14.33 3.92
C PRO A 83 -1.63 -13.86 4.13
N ASP A 84 -0.88 -14.62 4.91
CA ASP A 84 0.56 -14.39 5.07
C ASP A 84 1.26 -14.39 3.69
N MET A 85 2.19 -13.47 3.50
CA MET A 85 3.02 -13.34 2.30
C MET A 85 3.78 -14.64 1.97
N SER A 86 4.04 -15.50 2.96
CA SER A 86 4.58 -16.84 2.73
C SER A 86 3.64 -17.72 1.90
N ARG A 87 2.34 -17.73 2.23
CA ARG A 87 1.28 -18.48 1.55
C ARG A 87 1.05 -17.95 0.14
N VAL A 88 1.05 -16.63 -0.03
CA VAL A 88 0.95 -16.00 -1.36
C VAL A 88 2.12 -16.42 -2.24
N ARG A 89 3.36 -16.39 -1.72
CA ARG A 89 4.55 -16.85 -2.47
C ARG A 89 4.49 -18.32 -2.85
N GLN A 90 4.00 -19.18 -1.96
CA GLN A 90 3.84 -20.60 -2.26
C GLN A 90 2.81 -20.83 -3.37
N LEU A 91 1.69 -20.11 -3.33
CA LEU A 91 0.66 -20.17 -4.36
C LEU A 91 1.20 -19.74 -5.72
N VAL A 92 1.98 -18.65 -5.77
CA VAL A 92 2.64 -18.19 -7.00
C VAL A 92 3.59 -19.26 -7.56
N LYS A 93 4.42 -19.88 -6.71
CA LYS A 93 5.30 -20.98 -7.14
C LYS A 93 4.52 -22.16 -7.70
N MET A 94 3.42 -22.55 -7.06
CA MET A 94 2.58 -23.64 -7.55
C MET A 94 1.93 -23.30 -8.90
N ALA A 95 1.46 -22.06 -9.08
CA ALA A 95 0.91 -21.59 -10.34
C ALA A 95 1.96 -21.62 -11.46
N ASP A 96 3.20 -21.23 -11.17
CA ASP A 96 4.31 -21.29 -12.12
C ASP A 96 4.65 -22.73 -12.53
N LEU A 97 4.69 -23.66 -11.56
CA LEU A 97 4.91 -25.08 -11.85
C LEU A 97 3.79 -25.69 -12.70
N LEU A 98 2.53 -25.38 -12.39
CA LEU A 98 1.38 -25.80 -13.18
C LEU A 98 1.46 -25.27 -14.61
N LYS A 99 1.81 -23.99 -14.78
CA LYS A 99 2.00 -23.37 -16.08
C LYS A 99 3.09 -24.07 -16.89
N GLN A 100 4.21 -24.44 -16.26
CA GLN A 100 5.27 -25.20 -16.91
C GLN A 100 4.82 -26.61 -17.33
N GLN A 101 4.11 -27.33 -16.44
CA GLN A 101 3.60 -28.66 -16.75
C GLN A 101 2.63 -28.66 -17.94
N ILE A 102 1.71 -27.68 -17.98
CA ILE A 102 0.78 -27.51 -19.10
C ILE A 102 1.54 -27.24 -20.40
N LYS A 103 2.56 -26.37 -20.37
CA LYS A 103 3.38 -26.06 -21.54
C LYS A 103 4.10 -27.30 -22.08
N LEU A 104 4.74 -28.08 -21.20
CA LEU A 104 5.42 -29.32 -21.59
C LEU A 104 4.44 -30.32 -22.19
N LYS A 105 3.32 -30.61 -21.51
CA LYS A 105 2.30 -31.53 -22.04
C LYS A 105 1.75 -31.09 -23.40
N SER A 106 1.51 -29.79 -23.58
CA SER A 106 1.04 -29.26 -24.87
C SER A 106 2.05 -29.45 -26.00
N SER A 107 3.35 -29.37 -25.69
CA SER A 107 4.42 -29.62 -26.65
C SER A 107 4.52 -31.10 -27.02
N ASP A 108 4.38 -32.00 -26.04
CA ASP A 108 4.42 -33.45 -26.27
C ASP A 108 3.26 -33.90 -27.18
N ILE A 109 2.05 -33.38 -26.95
CA ILE A 109 0.88 -33.63 -27.79
C ILE A 109 1.11 -33.12 -29.22
N ALA A 110 1.67 -31.92 -29.37
CA ALA A 110 1.98 -31.36 -30.69
C ALA A 110 3.09 -32.14 -31.43
N ALA A 111 4.03 -32.76 -30.70
CA ALA A 111 5.04 -33.64 -31.28
C ALA A 111 4.46 -34.99 -31.70
N LEU A 112 3.56 -35.56 -30.88
CA LEU A 112 2.87 -36.81 -31.17
C LEU A 112 2.01 -36.70 -32.44
N ASN A 113 1.18 -35.65 -32.54
CA ASN A 113 0.35 -35.41 -33.73
C ASN A 113 1.18 -35.28 -35.01
N ARG A 114 2.36 -34.62 -34.94
CA ARG A 114 3.26 -34.51 -36.10
C ARG A 114 3.85 -35.85 -36.53
N LYS A 115 4.06 -36.77 -35.59
CA LYS A 115 4.61 -38.10 -35.87
C LYS A 115 3.55 -39.05 -36.44
N GLU A 116 2.32 -38.96 -35.95
CA GLU A 116 1.15 -39.70 -36.47
C GLU A 116 0.84 -39.31 -37.92
N VAL A 117 0.79 -38.01 -38.23
CA VAL A 117 0.57 -37.52 -39.61
C VAL A 117 1.69 -37.99 -40.56
N ARG A 118 2.94 -38.05 -40.08
CA ARG A 118 4.08 -38.48 -40.89
C ARG A 118 4.08 -40.00 -41.13
N GLY A 119 3.74 -40.80 -40.11
CA GLY A 119 3.59 -42.25 -40.24
C GLY A 119 2.39 -42.67 -41.12
N ALA A 120 1.29 -41.91 -41.09
CA ALA A 120 0.15 -42.11 -41.98
C ALA A 120 0.50 -41.81 -43.45
N SER A 121 1.43 -40.86 -43.72
CA SER A 121 1.90 -40.54 -45.07
C SER A 121 2.86 -41.60 -45.64
N GLU A 122 3.63 -42.31 -44.80
CA GLU A 122 4.56 -43.36 -45.24
C GLU A 122 3.87 -44.72 -45.46
N GLY A 123 2.76 -45.00 -44.77
CA GLY A 123 1.99 -46.25 -44.93
C GLY A 123 1.14 -46.35 -46.20
N VAL A 124 0.86 -45.24 -46.89
CA VAL A 124 0.00 -45.23 -48.10
C VAL A 124 0.78 -45.61 -49.38
N HIS A 125 2.10 -45.70 -49.34
CA HIS A 125 2.93 -45.94 -50.52
C HIS A 125 3.25 -47.43 -50.83
N LEU A 126 2.80 -48.38 -49.99
CA LEU A 126 3.17 -49.81 -50.10
C LEU A 126 2.12 -50.74 -50.71
N TYR A 127 0.97 -50.24 -51.17
CA TYR A 127 -0.02 -51.01 -51.93
C TYR A 127 -0.13 -50.52 -53.39
N GLY A 128 1.02 -50.39 -54.06
CA GLY A 128 1.10 -50.19 -55.51
C GLY A 128 1.26 -51.52 -56.23
N VAL A 129 0.12 -52.13 -56.60
CA VAL A 129 0.00 -53.37 -57.37
C VAL A 129 0.82 -53.27 -58.67
N LYS A 130 1.76 -54.21 -58.87
CA LYS A 130 2.36 -54.49 -60.18
C LYS A 130 1.28 -55.13 -61.07
N GLN A 131 0.90 -54.47 -62.14
CA GLN A 131 0.37 -55.08 -63.36
C GLN A 131 1.44 -55.00 -64.44
#